data_AF-A0A9X4CMV5-F1
#
_entry.id   AF-A0A9X4CMV5-F1
#
_cell.length_a   1.000
_cell.length_b   1.000
_cell.length_c   1.000
_cell.angle_alpha   90.00
_cell.angle_beta   90.00
_cell.angle_gamma   90.00
#
_symmetry.space_group_name_H-M   'P 1'
#
loop_
_entity.id
_entity.type
_entity.pdbx_description
1 polymer ?
#
loop_
_entity_poly.entity_id
_entity_poly.type
_entity_poly.pdbx_seq_one_letter_code
_entity_poly.pdbx_strand_id
1 'polypeptide(L)'
;MVLKDIIGPDTRLYAKSEWGPAGPLWPALSFSQPGVANRFGSVYTRGRDLVITVGTGNPKDTLDPAHRRRLMSIVDVAPNIIVATGELVEPETWKRAQQTHPGRWKLSMPIIRCWTFSGFPEAKACMAATYRRFANPTTRGRPMAVEDADRETLLALELTAVDIPPFIERRLHTIPEDQLLNQDLTRLVGNIVNSVARAGTERTGVYPERSSLSFSDLFKLLNELWRRQQGTCCLCSGRIVPGEENPLLRVSADRVDSMNKAYNSDNVHLTHVGCNLAKSSASLEEWGEFLEVLRDTREQESSSA
;
A
#
# COMPACT_ATOMS: atom_id res chain seq x y z
N MET A 1 29.98 -7.70 5.04
CA MET A 1 29.33 -8.94 4.57
C MET A 1 29.20 -8.84 3.06
N VAL A 2 28.88 -9.92 2.35
CA VAL A 2 28.61 -9.90 0.90
C VAL A 2 27.19 -10.36 0.61
N LEU A 3 26.69 -10.09 -0.60
CA LEU A 3 25.30 -10.43 -0.96
C LEU A 3 24.98 -11.92 -0.77
N LYS A 4 25.90 -12.83 -1.11
CA LYS A 4 25.69 -14.27 -0.90
C LYS A 4 25.42 -14.65 0.57
N ASP A 5 25.82 -13.83 1.53
CA ASP A 5 25.61 -14.10 2.96
C ASP A 5 24.15 -13.88 3.39
N ILE A 6 23.36 -13.17 2.59
CA ILE A 6 21.98 -12.79 2.93
C ILE A 6 20.93 -13.30 1.94
N ILE A 7 21.34 -14.00 0.87
CA ILE A 7 20.42 -14.58 -0.10
C ILE A 7 20.53 -16.10 -0.14
N GLY A 8 19.38 -16.78 -0.22
CA GLY A 8 19.31 -18.22 -0.44
C GLY A 8 19.24 -18.57 -1.93
N PRO A 9 19.34 -19.87 -2.27
CA PRO A 9 19.21 -20.34 -3.66
C PRO A 9 17.89 -19.92 -4.29
N ASP A 10 16.80 -19.92 -3.51
CA ASP A 10 15.44 -19.56 -3.95
C ASP A 10 15.06 -18.09 -3.73
N THR A 11 16.01 -17.24 -3.33
CA THR A 11 15.77 -15.81 -3.15
C THR A 11 15.59 -15.13 -4.51
N ARG A 12 14.43 -14.52 -4.72
CA ARG A 12 14.18 -13.69 -5.90
C ARG A 12 14.68 -12.28 -5.64
N LEU A 13 15.46 -11.76 -6.58
CA LEU A 13 15.94 -10.38 -6.56
C LEU A 13 15.11 -9.55 -7.52
N TYR A 14 14.69 -8.37 -7.06
CA TYR A 14 14.10 -7.35 -7.89
C TYR A 14 15.00 -6.12 -7.94
N ALA A 15 15.04 -5.40 -9.05
CA ALA A 15 15.69 -4.12 -9.17
C ALA A 15 14.65 -3.02 -9.33
N LYS A 16 14.83 -1.88 -8.66
CA LYS A 16 13.96 -0.71 -8.79
C LYS A 16 14.78 0.58 -8.83
N SER A 17 14.41 1.48 -9.75
CA SER A 17 15.00 2.81 -9.78
C SER A 17 14.54 3.66 -8.59
N GLU A 18 15.48 4.26 -7.88
CA GLU A 18 15.27 5.17 -6.75
C GLU A 18 16.10 6.44 -6.87
N TRP A 19 15.74 7.45 -6.11
CA TRP A 19 16.38 8.77 -6.14
C TRP A 19 17.58 8.87 -5.18
N GLY A 20 17.68 7.98 -4.20
CA GLY A 20 18.78 7.89 -3.25
C GLY A 20 18.81 6.53 -2.52
N PRO A 21 19.86 6.25 -1.74
CA PRO A 21 19.96 5.03 -0.94
C PRO A 21 18.85 4.98 0.10
N ALA A 22 18.40 3.76 0.40
CA ALA A 22 17.51 3.51 1.52
C ALA A 22 18.27 3.64 2.85
N GLY A 23 17.57 3.99 3.91
CA GLY A 23 18.17 4.11 5.24
C GLY A 23 17.28 4.83 6.25
N PRO A 24 17.84 5.32 7.36
CA PRO A 24 17.06 5.87 8.47
C PRO A 24 16.22 7.08 8.10
N LEU A 25 16.72 7.91 7.19
CA LEU A 25 16.01 9.10 6.71
C LEU A 25 14.91 8.78 5.69
N TRP A 26 14.98 7.61 5.05
CA TRP A 26 13.99 7.14 4.08
C TRP A 26 13.80 5.62 4.17
N PRO A 27 13.10 5.12 5.21
CA PRO A 27 12.91 3.70 5.43
C PRO A 27 11.72 3.15 4.63
N ALA A 28 11.66 3.50 3.35
CA ALA A 28 10.49 3.27 2.50
C ALA A 28 10.88 2.91 1.06
N LEU A 29 10.28 1.85 0.51
CA LEU A 29 10.29 1.53 -0.91
C LEU A 29 9.10 2.21 -1.57
N SER A 30 9.34 3.26 -2.36
CA SER A 30 8.28 4.21 -2.72
C SER A 30 7.75 4.10 -4.14
N PHE A 31 6.45 4.33 -4.31
CA PHE A 31 5.70 4.20 -5.54
C PHE A 31 4.90 5.47 -5.83
N SER A 32 4.95 5.91 -7.08
CA SER A 32 4.11 7.01 -7.56
C SER A 32 2.70 6.55 -7.96
N GLN A 33 2.54 5.26 -8.30
CA GLN A 33 1.28 4.70 -8.77
C GLN A 33 0.79 3.59 -7.82
N PRO A 34 -0.45 3.68 -7.29
CA PRO A 34 -1.01 2.65 -6.41
C PRO A 34 -1.05 1.26 -7.05
N GLY A 35 -1.42 1.16 -8.34
CA GLY A 35 -1.48 -0.12 -9.04
C GLY A 35 -0.13 -0.83 -9.15
N VAL A 36 0.98 -0.08 -9.19
CA VAL A 36 2.33 -0.67 -9.19
C VAL A 36 2.66 -1.21 -7.80
N ALA A 37 2.35 -0.46 -6.73
CA ALA A 37 2.56 -0.91 -5.36
C ALA A 37 1.76 -2.18 -5.09
N ASN A 38 0.46 -2.20 -5.40
CA ASN A 38 -0.42 -3.34 -5.18
C ASN A 38 0.05 -4.60 -5.93
N ARG A 39 0.36 -4.45 -7.23
CA ARG A 39 0.84 -5.57 -8.05
C ARG A 39 2.18 -6.11 -7.56
N PHE A 40 3.08 -5.25 -7.10
CA PHE A 40 4.34 -5.71 -6.56
C PHE A 40 4.14 -6.42 -5.21
N GLY A 41 3.28 -5.86 -4.35
CA GLY A 41 2.96 -6.45 -3.04
C GLY A 41 2.27 -7.81 -3.14
N SER A 42 1.59 -8.11 -4.26
CA SER A 42 0.98 -9.41 -4.49
C SER A 42 1.98 -10.49 -4.94
N VAL A 43 3.14 -10.11 -5.49
CA VAL A 43 4.15 -11.07 -6.01
C VAL A 43 5.38 -11.20 -5.11
N TYR A 44 5.63 -10.20 -4.26
CA TYR A 44 6.78 -10.16 -3.35
C TYR A 44 6.50 -10.95 -2.06
N THR A 45 7.47 -11.75 -1.64
CA THR A 45 7.43 -12.54 -0.41
C THR A 45 8.50 -12.04 0.58
N ARG A 46 8.05 -11.41 1.67
CA ARG A 46 8.92 -10.92 2.75
C ARG A 46 9.82 -12.04 3.29
N GLY A 47 11.07 -11.70 3.60
CA GLY A 47 12.04 -12.65 4.15
C GLY A 47 12.66 -13.60 3.12
N ARG A 48 12.00 -13.80 1.98
CA ARG A 48 12.48 -14.66 0.87
C ARG A 48 13.03 -13.85 -0.29
N ASP A 49 12.34 -12.78 -0.66
CA ASP A 49 12.70 -11.90 -1.76
C ASP A 49 13.43 -10.65 -1.25
N LEU A 50 14.15 -9.95 -2.13
CA LEU A 50 14.80 -8.67 -1.83
C LEU A 50 14.72 -7.70 -3.01
N VAL A 51 14.83 -6.39 -2.74
CA VAL A 51 14.87 -5.34 -3.76
C VAL A 51 16.20 -4.61 -3.74
N ILE A 52 16.88 -4.57 -4.88
CA ILE A 52 18.06 -3.76 -5.17
C ILE A 52 17.59 -2.39 -5.67
N THR A 53 18.01 -1.32 -4.98
CA THR A 53 17.73 0.06 -5.40
C THR A 53 18.85 0.58 -6.31
N VAL A 54 18.45 1.26 -7.38
CA VAL A 54 19.35 1.71 -8.44
C VAL A 54 19.16 3.19 -8.66
N GLY A 55 20.24 3.97 -8.57
CA GLY A 55 20.16 5.40 -8.80
C GLY A 55 19.85 5.70 -10.26
N THR A 56 19.02 6.70 -10.51
CA THR A 56 18.71 7.14 -11.87
C THR A 56 19.92 7.85 -12.51
N GLY A 57 19.94 7.93 -13.84
CA GLY A 57 20.93 8.74 -14.55
C GLY A 57 20.60 10.23 -14.62
N ASN A 58 19.44 10.66 -14.12
CA ASN A 58 18.98 12.04 -14.24
C ASN A 58 19.43 12.84 -13.01
N PRO A 59 20.23 13.91 -13.17
CA PRO A 59 20.69 14.72 -12.04
C PRO A 59 19.56 15.43 -11.28
N LYS A 60 18.40 15.61 -11.92
CA LYS A 60 17.21 16.15 -11.25
C LYS A 60 16.57 15.14 -10.31
N ASP A 61 16.61 13.85 -10.65
CA ASP A 61 15.99 12.78 -9.87
C ASP A 61 16.96 12.19 -8.84
N THR A 62 18.22 11.96 -9.20
CA THR A 62 19.28 11.49 -8.28
C THR A 62 20.31 12.60 -8.10
N LEU A 63 20.15 13.34 -7.00
CA LEU A 63 20.90 14.57 -6.75
C LEU A 63 22.40 14.31 -6.59
N ASP A 64 22.76 13.34 -5.76
CA ASP A 64 24.15 12.98 -5.52
C ASP A 64 24.76 12.28 -6.75
N PRO A 65 25.82 12.84 -7.37
CA PRO A 65 26.52 12.22 -8.49
C PRO A 65 27.04 10.81 -8.20
N ALA A 66 27.45 10.51 -6.96
CA ALA A 66 27.99 9.21 -6.57
C ALA A 66 26.97 8.08 -6.69
N HIS A 67 25.68 8.40 -6.62
CA HIS A 67 24.59 7.43 -6.69
C HIS A 67 24.07 7.19 -8.11
N ARG A 68 24.38 8.08 -9.07
CA ARG A 68 23.76 8.03 -10.40
C ARG A 68 24.18 6.79 -11.16
N ARG A 69 23.20 6.00 -11.63
CA ARG A 69 23.39 4.73 -12.36
C ARG A 69 24.14 3.67 -11.55
N ARG A 70 24.03 3.73 -10.22
CA ARG A 70 24.80 2.89 -9.30
C ARG A 70 23.86 2.03 -8.46
N LEU A 71 24.33 0.87 -8.04
CA LEU A 71 23.64 0.06 -7.04
C LEU A 71 23.78 0.78 -5.69
N MET A 72 22.67 1.06 -5.03
CA MET A 72 22.68 1.87 -3.80
C MET A 72 22.43 1.00 -2.58
N SER A 73 21.28 0.33 -2.53
CA SER A 73 20.85 -0.44 -1.37
C SER A 73 20.21 -1.75 -1.76
N ILE A 74 20.11 -2.66 -0.79
CA ILE A 74 19.28 -3.85 -0.83
C ILE A 74 18.31 -3.75 0.33
N VAL A 75 17.03 -4.01 0.07
CA VAL A 75 15.98 -3.86 1.06
C VAL A 75 15.08 -5.07 1.08
N ASP A 76 14.69 -5.47 2.29
CA ASP A 76 13.52 -6.31 2.52
C ASP A 76 12.36 -5.42 2.99
N VAL A 77 11.17 -5.64 2.44
CA VAL A 77 10.00 -4.78 2.69
C VAL A 77 8.83 -5.57 3.28
N ALA A 78 7.87 -4.86 3.88
CA ALA A 78 6.58 -5.42 4.20
C ALA A 78 5.60 -5.22 3.03
N PRO A 79 5.40 -6.23 2.16
CA PRO A 79 4.67 -6.08 0.90
C PRO A 79 3.16 -5.92 1.07
N ASN A 80 2.64 -6.41 2.19
CA ASN A 80 1.24 -6.29 2.57
C ASN A 80 0.91 -4.92 3.17
N ILE A 81 1.89 -4.02 3.26
CA ILE A 81 1.72 -2.71 3.87
C ILE A 81 2.00 -1.66 2.82
N ILE A 82 0.95 -0.96 2.36
CA ILE A 82 1.09 0.17 1.45
C ILE A 82 0.47 1.37 2.16
N VAL A 83 1.31 2.33 2.53
CA VAL A 83 0.92 3.52 3.30
C VAL A 83 1.44 4.79 2.64
N ALA A 84 0.98 5.94 3.12
CA ALA A 84 1.55 7.22 2.69
C ALA A 84 3.04 7.30 3.05
N THR A 85 3.89 7.67 2.09
CA THR A 85 5.35 7.75 2.33
C THR A 85 5.71 8.75 3.43
N GLY A 86 5.00 9.87 3.51
CA GLY A 86 5.20 10.87 4.58
C GLY A 86 4.88 10.37 5.98
N GLU A 87 4.33 9.16 6.12
CA GLU A 87 4.17 8.51 7.42
C GLU A 87 5.34 7.61 7.79
N LEU A 88 6.13 7.16 6.83
CA LEU A 88 7.34 6.38 7.09
C LEU A 88 8.58 7.26 7.23
N VAL A 89 8.47 8.52 6.84
CA VAL A 89 9.57 9.46 6.71
C VAL A 89 9.32 10.65 7.62
N GLU A 90 10.38 11.16 8.26
CA GLU A 90 10.28 12.37 9.09
C GLU A 90 9.64 13.54 8.33
N PRO A 91 8.76 14.35 8.96
CA PRO A 91 7.98 15.38 8.27
C PRO A 91 8.83 16.38 7.46
N GLU A 92 9.99 16.77 7.97
CA GLU A 92 10.90 17.69 7.29
C GLU A 92 11.53 17.07 6.04
N THR A 93 11.95 15.81 6.13
CA THR A 93 12.50 15.04 5.01
C THR A 93 11.43 14.86 3.94
N TRP A 94 10.20 14.53 4.35
CA TRP A 94 9.06 14.41 3.43
C TRP A 94 8.73 15.75 2.74
N LYS A 95 8.68 16.85 3.51
CA LYS A 95 8.44 18.19 2.99
C LYS A 95 9.49 18.59 1.95
N ARG A 96 10.78 18.36 2.24
CA ARG A 96 11.88 18.62 1.30
C ARG A 96 11.73 17.78 0.03
N ALA A 97 11.43 16.49 0.17
CA ALA A 97 11.23 15.61 -0.97
C ALA A 97 10.08 16.07 -1.87
N GLN A 98 8.95 16.51 -1.32
CA GLN A 98 7.82 17.02 -2.11
C GLN A 98 8.07 18.40 -2.71
N GLN A 99 8.95 19.23 -2.12
CA GLN A 99 9.40 20.47 -2.75
C GLN A 99 10.26 20.21 -3.99
N THR A 100 11.16 19.23 -3.92
CA THR A 100 12.02 18.84 -5.05
C THR A 100 11.26 18.01 -6.09
N HIS A 101 10.33 17.18 -5.65
CA HIS A 101 9.60 16.21 -6.47
C HIS A 101 8.08 16.23 -6.22
N PRO A 102 7.38 17.31 -6.62
CA PRO A 102 5.96 17.46 -6.34
C PRO A 102 5.12 16.28 -6.84
N GLY A 103 4.34 15.69 -5.94
CA GLY A 103 3.34 14.68 -6.27
C GLY A 103 3.90 13.29 -6.56
N ARG A 104 5.20 13.05 -6.38
CA ARG A 104 5.82 11.73 -6.59
C ARG A 104 5.88 10.92 -5.29
N TRP A 105 5.98 9.60 -5.44
CA TRP A 105 6.28 8.67 -4.34
C TRP A 105 5.32 8.80 -3.16
N LYS A 106 4.03 8.96 -3.42
CA LYS A 106 3.03 9.20 -2.38
C LYS A 106 2.76 7.96 -1.52
N LEU A 107 2.99 6.77 -2.08
CA LEU A 107 2.75 5.49 -1.41
C LEU A 107 4.06 4.74 -1.25
N SER A 108 4.20 3.98 -0.18
CA SER A 108 5.40 3.17 0.08
C SER A 108 5.08 1.89 0.80
N MET A 109 5.94 0.89 0.56
CA MET A 109 6.10 -0.26 1.44
C MET A 109 7.19 0.04 2.48
N PRO A 110 6.95 -0.24 3.77
CA PRO A 110 7.96 -0.08 4.80
C PRO A 110 9.15 -1.00 4.55
N ILE A 111 10.36 -0.47 4.71
CA ILE A 111 11.59 -1.26 4.73
C ILE A 111 11.77 -1.85 6.11
N ILE A 112 12.03 -3.15 6.17
CA ILE A 112 12.21 -3.91 7.43
C ILE A 112 13.68 -4.21 7.67
N ARG A 113 14.42 -4.52 6.59
CA ARG A 113 15.86 -4.76 6.64
C ARG A 113 16.50 -4.00 5.48
N CYS A 114 17.66 -3.42 5.73
CA CYS A 114 18.36 -2.62 4.75
C CYS A 114 19.86 -2.88 4.81
N TRP A 115 20.47 -2.89 3.62
CA TRP A 115 21.91 -2.93 3.43
C TRP A 115 22.28 -1.92 2.36
N THR A 116 23.49 -1.37 2.45
CA THR A 116 24.05 -0.45 1.44
C THR A 116 25.27 -1.09 0.81
N PHE A 117 25.40 -0.95 -0.51
CA PHE A 117 26.57 -1.44 -1.24
C PHE A 117 27.82 -0.59 -0.93
N SER A 118 28.94 -1.26 -0.65
CA SER A 118 30.23 -0.58 -0.52
C SER A 118 30.63 0.08 -1.85
N GLY A 119 30.96 1.38 -1.79
CA GLY A 119 31.49 2.12 -2.94
C GLY A 119 30.52 2.37 -4.10
N PHE A 120 29.23 2.00 -3.97
CA PHE A 120 28.20 2.17 -4.99
C PHE A 120 28.65 1.66 -6.38
N PRO A 121 28.71 0.33 -6.60
CA PRO A 121 29.19 -0.21 -7.86
C PRO A 121 28.28 0.17 -9.04
N GLU A 122 28.84 0.23 -10.25
CA GLU A 122 28.09 0.65 -11.43
C GLU A 122 27.03 -0.38 -11.80
N ALA A 123 25.77 0.04 -11.86
CA ALA A 123 24.64 -0.85 -12.11
C ALA A 123 24.74 -1.58 -13.45
N LYS A 124 25.22 -0.89 -14.50
CA LYS A 124 25.40 -1.47 -15.83
C LYS A 124 26.50 -2.54 -15.85
N ALA A 125 27.54 -2.40 -15.04
CA ALA A 125 28.64 -3.36 -14.96
C ALA A 125 28.23 -4.61 -14.17
N CYS A 126 27.44 -4.43 -13.11
CA CYS A 126 27.03 -5.53 -12.24
C CYS A 126 25.79 -6.29 -12.72
N MET A 127 24.88 -5.66 -13.47
CA MET A 127 23.65 -6.31 -13.95
C MET A 127 23.25 -5.80 -15.34
N ALA A 128 24.06 -6.12 -16.35
CA ALA A 128 23.93 -5.56 -17.69
C ALA A 128 22.61 -5.92 -18.39
N ALA A 129 22.05 -7.11 -18.17
CA ALA A 129 20.81 -7.54 -18.82
C ALA A 129 19.59 -6.83 -18.21
N THR A 130 19.50 -6.83 -16.89
CA THR A 130 18.50 -6.15 -16.07
C THR A 130 18.57 -4.64 -16.29
N TYR A 131 19.78 -4.06 -16.30
CA TYR A 131 19.94 -2.61 -16.42
C TYR A 131 19.41 -2.05 -17.74
N ARG A 132 19.56 -2.79 -18.85
CA ARG A 132 18.97 -2.40 -20.15
C ARG A 132 17.45 -2.25 -20.07
N ARG A 133 16.77 -3.01 -19.22
CA ARG A 133 15.32 -2.95 -19.05
C ARG A 133 14.85 -1.65 -18.38
N PHE A 134 15.72 -0.93 -17.66
CA PHE A 134 15.39 0.42 -17.16
C PHE A 134 15.29 1.47 -18.27
N ALA A 135 15.89 1.24 -19.44
CA ALA A 135 15.75 2.14 -20.58
C ALA A 135 14.34 2.09 -21.22
N ASN A 136 13.56 1.04 -20.93
CA ASN A 136 12.20 0.93 -21.43
C ASN A 136 11.26 1.87 -20.65
N PRO A 137 10.58 2.83 -21.31
CA PRO A 137 9.66 3.74 -20.63
C PRO A 137 8.52 3.03 -19.88
N THR A 138 8.10 1.85 -20.34
CA THR A 138 6.97 1.09 -19.76
C THR A 138 7.28 0.42 -18.42
N THR A 139 8.57 0.26 -18.09
CA THR A 139 9.05 -0.38 -16.85
C THR A 139 9.57 0.64 -15.83
N ARG A 140 9.59 1.93 -16.19
CA ARG A 140 10.14 3.00 -15.35
C ARG A 140 9.41 3.08 -14.01
N GLY A 141 10.18 3.07 -12.91
CA GLY A 141 9.66 3.14 -11.55
C GLY A 141 8.98 1.86 -11.04
N ARG A 142 8.92 0.79 -11.85
CA ARG A 142 8.42 -0.52 -11.44
C ARG A 142 9.58 -1.39 -10.96
N PRO A 143 9.42 -2.15 -9.87
CA PRO A 143 10.31 -3.26 -9.58
C PRO A 143 10.29 -4.27 -10.72
N MET A 144 11.46 -4.76 -11.12
CA MET A 144 11.62 -5.80 -12.15
C MET A 144 12.48 -6.91 -11.61
N ALA A 145 12.16 -8.17 -11.93
CA ALA A 145 13.01 -9.29 -11.56
C ALA A 145 14.41 -9.10 -12.19
N VAL A 146 15.45 -9.34 -11.39
CA VAL A 146 16.83 -9.42 -11.87
C VAL A 146 16.94 -10.66 -12.75
N GLU A 147 17.55 -10.50 -13.91
CA GLU A 147 17.80 -11.61 -14.84
C GLU A 147 18.79 -12.61 -14.25
N ASP A 148 18.57 -13.90 -14.49
CA ASP A 148 19.45 -14.96 -13.96
C ASP A 148 20.92 -14.76 -14.38
N ALA A 149 21.14 -14.26 -15.60
CA ALA A 149 22.47 -13.95 -16.13
C ALA A 149 23.23 -12.88 -15.33
N ASP A 150 22.53 -12.01 -14.59
CA ASP A 150 23.12 -10.97 -13.76
C ASP A 150 23.25 -11.38 -12.29
N ARG A 151 22.73 -12.55 -11.88
CA ARG A 151 22.68 -12.92 -10.47
C ARG A 151 24.08 -13.17 -9.89
N GLU A 152 24.89 -13.95 -10.59
CA GLU A 152 26.23 -14.36 -10.15
C GLU A 152 27.16 -13.16 -9.91
N THR A 153 27.09 -12.14 -10.78
CA THR A 153 27.90 -10.93 -10.67
C THR A 153 27.56 -10.07 -9.45
N LEU A 154 26.39 -10.27 -8.85
CA LEU A 154 25.95 -9.54 -7.65
C LEU A 154 26.40 -10.23 -6.36
N LEU A 155 26.61 -11.56 -6.36
CA LEU A 155 26.82 -12.36 -5.14
C LEU A 155 28.05 -11.94 -4.32
N ALA A 156 29.11 -11.51 -4.99
CA ALA A 156 30.37 -11.11 -4.37
C ALA A 156 30.39 -9.64 -3.92
N LEU A 157 29.35 -8.87 -4.19
CA LEU A 157 29.32 -7.45 -3.83
C LEU A 157 29.23 -7.27 -2.32
N GLU A 158 30.06 -6.36 -1.81
CA GLU A 158 30.12 -6.03 -0.39
C GLU A 158 28.96 -5.14 0.05
N LEU A 159 28.48 -5.42 1.25
CA LEU A 159 27.33 -4.80 1.88
C LEU A 159 27.64 -4.44 3.33
N THR A 160 27.04 -3.33 3.76
CA THR A 160 26.98 -2.91 5.16
C THR A 160 25.51 -2.82 5.58
N ALA A 161 25.17 -3.46 6.69
CA ALA A 161 23.82 -3.38 7.25
C ALA A 161 23.52 -1.94 7.69
N VAL A 162 22.29 -1.51 7.49
CA VAL A 162 21.81 -0.18 7.86
C VAL A 162 20.64 -0.34 8.82
N ASP A 163 20.74 0.32 9.97
CA ASP A 163 19.68 0.29 10.97
C ASP A 163 18.43 1.00 10.45
N ILE A 164 17.29 0.34 10.61
CA ILE A 164 15.98 0.91 10.31
C ILE A 164 15.36 1.41 11.62
N PRO A 165 14.76 2.62 11.63
CA PRO A 165 14.17 3.16 12.84
C PRO A 165 13.10 2.25 13.47
N PRO A 166 13.14 2.01 14.80
CA PRO A 166 12.18 1.11 15.48
C PRO A 166 10.71 1.52 15.39
N PHE A 167 10.42 2.78 15.06
CA PHE A 167 9.03 3.23 14.87
C PHE A 167 8.38 2.59 13.64
N ILE A 168 9.18 2.13 12.66
CA ILE A 168 8.66 1.40 11.50
C ILE A 168 8.00 0.12 11.97
N GLU A 169 8.68 -0.70 12.78
CA GLU A 169 8.13 -1.93 13.34
C GLU A 169 6.86 -1.70 14.16
N ARG A 170 6.84 -0.67 15.02
CA ARG A 170 5.64 -0.27 15.77
C ARG A 170 4.44 0.04 14.87
N ARG A 171 4.65 0.62 13.69
CA ARG A 171 3.61 0.87 12.69
C ARG A 171 3.20 -0.38 11.92
N LEU A 172 4.02 -1.44 11.86
CA LEU A 172 3.64 -2.73 11.25
C LEU A 172 2.68 -3.53 12.13
N HIS A 173 2.85 -3.50 13.46
CA HIS A 173 2.01 -4.26 14.40
C HIS A 173 0.53 -3.81 14.40
N THR A 174 0.25 -2.61 13.90
CA THR A 174 -1.10 -2.10 13.70
C THR A 174 -1.72 -2.54 12.37
N ILE A 175 -1.13 -3.46 11.62
CA ILE A 175 -1.58 -3.83 10.28
C ILE A 175 -1.82 -5.34 10.22
N PRO A 176 -2.92 -5.83 9.60
CA PRO A 176 -3.19 -7.26 9.54
C PRO A 176 -2.05 -8.02 8.90
N GLU A 177 -1.77 -9.24 9.38
CA GLU A 177 -0.83 -10.14 8.69
C GLU A 177 -1.45 -10.70 7.40
N ASP A 178 -2.79 -10.73 7.32
CA ASP A 178 -3.54 -11.22 6.17
C ASP A 178 -3.33 -10.32 4.93
N GLN A 179 -2.67 -10.87 3.92
CA GLN A 179 -2.37 -10.18 2.66
C GLN A 179 -3.63 -9.79 1.90
N LEU A 180 -4.65 -10.64 1.87
CA LEU A 180 -5.90 -10.38 1.15
C LEU A 180 -6.68 -9.27 1.84
N LEU A 181 -6.72 -9.27 3.18
CA LEU A 181 -7.35 -8.20 3.94
C LEU A 181 -6.65 -6.86 3.68
N ASN A 182 -5.32 -6.83 3.69
CA ASN A 182 -4.58 -5.61 3.38
C ASN A 182 -4.88 -5.08 1.97
N GLN A 183 -4.90 -5.96 0.97
CA GLN A 183 -5.24 -5.57 -0.41
C GLN A 183 -6.63 -4.93 -0.47
N ASP A 184 -7.59 -5.53 0.23
CA ASP A 184 -8.95 -5.01 0.31
C ASP A 184 -9.04 -3.66 1.03
N LEU A 185 -8.36 -3.51 2.18
CA LEU A 185 -8.30 -2.23 2.91
C LEU A 185 -7.58 -1.16 2.08
N THR A 186 -6.46 -1.46 1.43
CA THR A 186 -5.77 -0.53 0.52
C THR A 186 -6.67 -0.11 -0.65
N ARG A 187 -7.43 -1.05 -1.22
CA ARG A 187 -8.42 -0.76 -2.27
C ARG A 187 -9.51 0.18 -1.76
N LEU A 188 -10.05 -0.06 -0.56
CA LEU A 188 -11.05 0.79 0.09
C LEU A 188 -10.55 2.23 0.29
N VAL A 189 -9.35 2.38 0.87
CA VAL A 189 -8.71 3.69 1.04
C VAL A 189 -8.56 4.38 -0.32
N GLY A 190 -8.07 3.67 -1.33
CA GLY A 190 -7.94 4.19 -2.69
C GLY A 190 -9.28 4.66 -3.28
N ASN A 191 -10.36 3.90 -3.08
CA ASN A 191 -11.71 4.27 -3.53
C ASN A 191 -12.22 5.54 -2.85
N ILE A 192 -12.00 5.69 -1.54
CA ILE A 192 -12.41 6.86 -0.77
C ILE A 192 -11.60 8.09 -1.22
N VAL A 193 -10.27 7.99 -1.26
CA VAL A 193 -9.39 9.09 -1.70
C VAL A 193 -9.74 9.53 -3.12
N ASN A 194 -9.96 8.60 -4.04
CA ASN A 194 -10.38 8.92 -5.40
C ASN A 194 -11.78 9.59 -5.45
N SER A 195 -12.70 9.19 -4.58
CA SER A 195 -14.02 9.79 -4.48
C SER A 195 -13.95 11.22 -3.96
N VAL A 196 -13.10 11.48 -2.97
CA VAL A 196 -12.82 12.83 -2.44
C VAL A 196 -12.14 13.70 -3.48
N ALA A 197 -11.14 13.17 -4.20
CA ALA A 197 -10.44 13.92 -5.25
C ALA A 197 -11.34 14.33 -6.43
N ARG A 198 -12.43 13.60 -6.67
CA ARG A 198 -13.45 13.94 -7.68
C ARG A 198 -14.56 14.83 -7.15
N ALA A 199 -14.61 15.11 -5.85
CA ALA A 199 -15.62 15.99 -5.27
C ALA A 199 -15.59 17.36 -5.97
N GLY A 200 -16.76 17.89 -6.32
CA GLY A 200 -16.88 19.16 -7.05
C GLY A 200 -16.56 19.10 -8.54
N THR A 201 -16.19 17.94 -9.12
CA THR A 201 -16.02 17.79 -10.57
C THR A 201 -17.35 17.54 -11.28
N GLU A 202 -17.48 17.93 -12.55
CA GLU A 202 -18.70 17.73 -13.33
C GLU A 202 -18.73 16.36 -14.04
N ARG A 203 -19.83 15.61 -13.87
CA ARG A 203 -20.25 14.51 -14.75
C ARG A 203 -21.75 14.28 -14.61
N THR A 204 -22.54 14.64 -15.64
CA THR A 204 -24.02 14.52 -15.64
C THR A 204 -24.64 14.95 -14.29
N GLY A 205 -24.10 16.02 -13.69
CA GLY A 205 -24.28 16.40 -12.29
C GLY A 205 -22.96 16.83 -11.62
N VAL A 206 -23.03 17.35 -10.39
CA VAL A 206 -21.85 17.73 -9.58
C VAL A 206 -21.61 16.63 -8.54
N TYR A 207 -20.38 16.11 -8.45
CA TYR A 207 -20.03 15.19 -7.36
C TYR A 207 -20.16 15.89 -6.01
N PRO A 208 -20.84 15.30 -5.01
CA PRO A 208 -21.02 15.94 -3.72
C PRO A 208 -19.67 16.18 -3.04
N GLU A 209 -19.56 17.27 -2.30
CA GLU A 209 -18.40 17.53 -1.44
C GLU A 209 -18.22 16.39 -0.45
N ARG A 210 -16.97 15.93 -0.31
CA ARG A 210 -16.57 14.86 0.60
C ARG A 210 -15.25 15.23 1.25
N SER A 211 -15.08 14.85 2.50
CA SER A 211 -13.82 14.96 3.22
C SER A 211 -13.38 13.58 3.70
N SER A 212 -12.07 13.36 3.76
CA SER A 212 -11.50 12.15 4.34
C SER A 212 -10.27 12.47 5.16
N LEU A 213 -9.92 11.54 6.04
CA LEU A 213 -8.60 11.47 6.64
C LEU A 213 -7.50 11.30 5.58
N SER A 214 -6.24 11.43 6.01
CA SER A 214 -5.08 11.07 5.21
C SER A 214 -5.14 9.58 4.82
N PHE A 215 -4.37 9.16 3.80
CA PHE A 215 -4.40 7.78 3.33
C PHE A 215 -4.16 6.78 4.46
N SER A 216 -3.13 6.98 5.31
CA SER A 216 -2.83 5.99 6.33
C SER A 216 -3.60 6.18 7.63
N ASP A 217 -4.09 7.38 7.95
CA ASP A 217 -5.11 7.51 9.00
C ASP A 217 -6.42 6.81 8.62
N LEU A 218 -6.80 6.86 7.34
CA LEU A 218 -7.94 6.10 6.83
C LEU A 218 -7.66 4.60 6.83
N PHE A 219 -6.46 4.16 6.45
CA PHE A 219 -6.07 2.75 6.53
C PHE A 219 -6.09 2.23 7.97
N LYS A 220 -5.54 2.99 8.93
CA LYS A 220 -5.59 2.68 10.36
C LYS A 220 -7.03 2.57 10.84
N LEU A 221 -7.87 3.56 10.51
CA LEU A 221 -9.29 3.55 10.86
C LEU A 221 -9.98 2.28 10.35
N LEU A 222 -9.85 1.96 9.06
CA LEU A 222 -10.50 0.79 8.48
C LEU A 222 -9.99 -0.52 9.11
N ASN A 223 -8.71 -0.58 9.47
CA ASN A 223 -8.18 -1.73 10.18
C ASN A 223 -8.70 -1.84 11.63
N GLU A 224 -8.82 -0.70 12.32
CA GLU A 224 -9.40 -0.66 13.66
C GLU A 224 -10.87 -1.09 13.63
N LEU A 225 -11.63 -0.63 12.64
CA LEU A 225 -13.01 -1.06 12.39
C LEU A 225 -13.09 -2.56 12.10
N TRP A 226 -12.19 -3.10 11.27
CA TRP A 226 -12.13 -4.55 11.03
C TRP A 226 -11.99 -5.35 12.33
N ARG A 227 -11.09 -4.92 13.22
CA ARG A 227 -10.86 -5.57 14.52
C ARG A 227 -12.06 -5.42 15.44
N ARG A 228 -12.62 -4.21 15.56
CA ARG A 228 -13.80 -3.92 16.40
C ARG A 228 -15.04 -4.69 15.94
N GLN A 229 -15.24 -4.77 14.63
CA GLN A 229 -16.33 -5.52 14.01
C GLN A 229 -16.04 -7.01 13.87
N GLN A 230 -14.86 -7.49 14.28
CA GLN A 230 -14.47 -8.90 14.21
C GLN A 230 -14.66 -9.51 12.80
N GLY A 231 -14.43 -8.70 11.76
CA GLY A 231 -14.61 -9.12 10.37
C GLY A 231 -16.06 -9.39 9.94
N THR A 232 -17.06 -8.81 10.62
CA THR A 232 -18.46 -8.90 10.22
C THR A 232 -18.98 -7.61 9.60
N CYS A 233 -19.97 -7.73 8.72
CA CYS A 233 -20.68 -6.62 8.12
C CYS A 233 -21.57 -5.93 9.15
N CYS A 234 -21.40 -4.62 9.34
CA CYS A 234 -22.23 -3.84 10.27
C CYS A 234 -23.71 -3.78 9.87
N LEU A 235 -24.04 -4.06 8.61
CA LEU A 235 -25.42 -3.96 8.11
C LEU A 235 -26.18 -5.29 8.23
N CYS A 236 -25.59 -6.41 7.84
CA CYS A 236 -26.28 -7.71 7.84
C CYS A 236 -25.73 -8.71 8.87
N SER A 237 -24.70 -8.32 9.63
CA SER A 237 -23.96 -9.17 10.59
C SER A 237 -23.27 -10.39 9.98
N GLY A 238 -23.37 -10.60 8.67
CA GLY A 238 -22.68 -11.68 7.96
C GLY A 238 -21.17 -11.48 7.96
N ARG A 239 -20.42 -12.59 7.89
CA ARG A 239 -18.96 -12.55 7.80
C ARG A 239 -18.51 -11.87 6.51
N ILE A 240 -17.51 -11.01 6.62
CA ILE A 240 -16.77 -10.46 5.49
C ILE A 240 -15.55 -11.36 5.25
N VAL A 241 -15.37 -11.82 4.02
CA VAL A 241 -14.24 -12.68 3.64
C VAL A 241 -13.22 -11.83 2.86
N PRO A 242 -11.98 -11.67 3.36
CA PRO A 242 -10.93 -10.98 2.61
C PRO A 242 -10.64 -11.65 1.26
N GLY A 243 -10.46 -10.85 0.21
CA GLY A 243 -10.15 -11.36 -1.13
C GLY A 243 -11.35 -11.95 -1.87
N GLU A 244 -12.57 -11.69 -1.42
CA GLU A 244 -13.80 -12.19 -2.03
C GLU A 244 -13.93 -11.82 -3.52
N GLU A 245 -14.20 -12.82 -4.35
CA GLU A 245 -14.31 -12.64 -5.80
C GLU A 245 -15.68 -12.08 -6.18
N ASN A 246 -16.74 -12.45 -5.47
CA ASN A 246 -18.09 -11.96 -5.72
C ASN A 246 -18.17 -10.44 -5.43
N PRO A 247 -18.43 -9.60 -6.45
CA PRO A 247 -18.40 -8.15 -6.29
C PRO A 247 -19.33 -7.59 -5.21
N LEU A 248 -20.47 -8.26 -4.94
CA LEU A 248 -21.43 -7.83 -3.93
C LEU A 248 -21.02 -8.22 -2.51
N LEU A 249 -20.19 -9.25 -2.35
CA LEU A 249 -19.72 -9.74 -1.05
C LEU A 249 -18.34 -9.17 -0.67
N ARG A 250 -17.72 -8.37 -1.53
CA ARG A 250 -16.49 -7.65 -1.19
C ARG A 250 -16.72 -6.66 -0.05
N VAL A 251 -15.66 -6.39 0.69
CA VAL A 251 -15.69 -5.35 1.73
C VAL A 251 -15.87 -3.95 1.13
N SER A 252 -16.72 -3.17 1.79
CA SER A 252 -17.05 -1.78 1.51
C SER A 252 -16.93 -0.95 2.79
N ALA A 253 -16.74 0.36 2.64
CA ALA A 253 -16.90 1.33 3.70
C ALA A 253 -18.24 2.04 3.49
N ASP A 254 -19.19 1.82 4.40
CA ASP A 254 -20.48 2.53 4.42
C ASP A 254 -20.41 3.72 5.38
N ARG A 255 -21.18 4.77 5.08
CA ARG A 255 -21.36 5.88 6.00
C ARG A 255 -22.62 5.68 6.83
N VAL A 256 -22.45 5.73 8.15
CA VAL A 256 -23.53 5.56 9.11
C VAL A 256 -24.65 6.55 8.81
N ASP A 257 -24.29 7.84 8.80
CA ASP A 257 -25.10 8.91 8.27
C ASP A 257 -24.63 9.25 6.85
N SER A 258 -25.49 8.96 5.87
CA SER A 258 -25.23 9.27 4.46
C SER A 258 -25.23 10.77 4.15
N MET A 259 -25.84 11.60 5.00
CA MET A 259 -25.84 13.06 4.87
C MET A 259 -24.51 13.65 5.31
N ASN A 260 -23.92 13.16 6.40
CA ASN A 260 -22.54 13.44 6.73
C ASN A 260 -21.57 12.87 5.67
N LYS A 261 -20.91 13.75 4.93
CA LYS A 261 -20.03 13.34 3.81
C LYS A 261 -18.60 13.01 4.23
N ALA A 262 -18.28 13.07 5.52
CA ALA A 262 -16.96 12.77 6.06
C ALA A 262 -16.72 11.25 6.19
N TYR A 263 -15.50 10.83 5.84
CA TYR A 263 -14.97 9.50 6.16
C TYR A 263 -14.04 9.61 7.39
N ASN A 264 -14.61 9.43 8.58
CA ASN A 264 -13.91 9.48 9.87
C ASN A 264 -14.41 8.37 10.82
N SER A 265 -13.87 8.30 12.04
CA SER A 265 -14.17 7.26 13.02
C SER A 265 -15.63 7.16 13.43
N ASP A 266 -16.37 8.27 13.33
CA ASP A 266 -17.71 8.38 13.90
C ASP A 266 -18.78 8.09 12.85
N ASN A 267 -18.40 8.07 11.58
CA ASN A 267 -19.33 7.99 10.46
C ASN A 267 -18.98 6.91 9.43
N VAL A 268 -18.11 5.96 9.75
CA VAL A 268 -17.72 4.89 8.81
C VAL A 268 -17.72 3.53 9.49
N HIS A 269 -18.38 2.55 8.88
CA HIS A 269 -18.30 1.13 9.27
C HIS A 269 -17.98 0.25 8.05
N LEU A 270 -17.48 -0.97 8.30
CA LEU A 270 -17.24 -1.96 7.25
C LEU A 270 -18.49 -2.78 6.96
N THR A 271 -18.76 -3.00 5.67
CA THR A 271 -19.95 -3.68 5.18
C THR A 271 -19.64 -4.53 3.96
N HIS A 272 -20.57 -5.37 3.52
CA HIS A 272 -20.54 -5.89 2.15
C HIS A 272 -20.95 -4.79 1.16
N VAL A 273 -20.35 -4.78 -0.04
CA VAL A 273 -20.73 -3.86 -1.12
C VAL A 273 -22.23 -3.93 -1.41
N GLY A 274 -22.82 -5.13 -1.47
CA GLY A 274 -24.24 -5.32 -1.72
C GLY A 274 -25.12 -4.68 -0.65
N CYS A 275 -24.77 -4.84 0.64
CA CYS A 275 -25.51 -4.22 1.74
C CYS A 275 -25.41 -2.68 1.69
N ASN A 276 -24.22 -2.14 1.41
CA ASN A 276 -24.03 -0.69 1.26
C ASN A 276 -24.90 -0.13 0.13
N LEU A 277 -24.87 -0.77 -1.04
CA LEU A 277 -25.68 -0.36 -2.19
C LEU A 277 -27.17 -0.44 -1.91
N ALA A 278 -27.61 -1.50 -1.22
CA ALA A 278 -29.02 -1.70 -0.89
C ALA A 278 -29.53 -0.71 0.18
N LYS A 279 -28.74 -0.43 1.22
CA LYS A 279 -29.05 0.62 2.20
C LYS A 279 -29.16 1.99 1.54
N SER A 280 -28.24 2.31 0.63
CA SER A 280 -28.24 3.57 -0.11
C SER A 280 -28.31 4.78 0.84
N SER A 281 -29.39 5.57 0.79
CA SER A 281 -29.63 6.72 1.67
C SER A 281 -30.42 6.41 2.94
N ALA A 282 -30.89 5.17 3.12
CA ALA A 282 -31.67 4.79 4.28
C ALA A 282 -30.86 4.90 5.58
N SER A 283 -31.55 5.20 6.67
CA SER A 283 -31.00 5.15 8.02
C SER A 283 -30.71 3.69 8.42
N LEU A 284 -29.97 3.49 9.51
CA LEU A 284 -29.74 2.14 10.04
C LEU A 284 -31.03 1.50 10.58
N GLU A 285 -31.98 2.30 11.06
CA GLU A 285 -33.28 1.84 11.56
C GLU A 285 -34.16 1.32 10.42
N GLU A 286 -34.32 2.13 9.37
CA GLU A 286 -35.06 1.75 8.15
C GLU A 286 -34.46 0.49 7.50
N TRP A 287 -33.13 0.38 7.51
CA TRP A 287 -32.44 -0.81 7.02
C TRP A 287 -32.69 -2.04 7.89
N GLY A 288 -32.73 -1.87 9.22
CA GLY A 288 -33.06 -2.94 10.16
C GLY A 288 -34.43 -3.55 9.89
N GLU A 289 -35.46 -2.70 9.74
CA GLU A 289 -36.82 -3.15 9.39
C GLU A 289 -36.86 -3.91 8.06
N PHE A 290 -36.10 -3.46 7.06
CA PHE A 290 -36.02 -4.15 5.77
C PHE A 290 -35.35 -5.53 5.90
N LEU A 291 -34.32 -5.66 6.74
CA LEU A 291 -33.68 -6.95 6.99
C LEU A 291 -34.60 -7.94 7.71
N GLU A 292 -35.49 -7.48 8.59
CA GLU A 292 -36.49 -8.34 9.22
C GLU A 292 -37.45 -8.94 8.21
N VAL A 293 -37.84 -8.15 7.19
CA VAL A 293 -38.65 -8.66 6.06
C VAL A 293 -37.87 -9.73 5.29
N LEU A 294 -36.60 -9.50 4.99
CA LEU A 294 -35.77 -10.46 4.25
C LEU A 294 -35.46 -11.74 5.03
N ARG A 295 -35.44 -11.66 6.36
CA ARG A 295 -35.18 -12.80 7.25
C ARG A 295 -36.46 -13.55 7.65
N ASP A 296 -37.62 -13.08 7.20
CA ASP A 296 -38.92 -13.64 7.54
C ASP A 296 -39.19 -13.65 9.06
N THR A 297 -38.68 -12.65 9.78
CA THR A 297 -38.83 -12.54 11.24
C THR A 297 -39.99 -11.64 11.67
N ARG A 298 -40.72 -11.04 10.73
CA ARG A 298 -41.78 -10.05 11.01
C ARG A 298 -43.13 -10.67 11.43
N GLU A 299 -43.33 -11.97 11.21
CA GLU A 299 -44.65 -12.64 11.42
C GLU A 299 -44.77 -13.47 12.71
N GLN A 300 -43.73 -13.52 13.57
CA GLN A 300 -43.80 -14.35 14.80
C GLN A 300 -44.29 -13.62 16.06
N GLU A 301 -44.40 -12.29 16.06
CA GLU A 301 -44.86 -11.55 17.26
C GLU A 301 -46.37 -11.27 17.30
N SER A 302 -47.10 -11.52 16.20
CA SER A 302 -48.54 -11.25 16.10
C SER A 302 -49.44 -12.47 16.33
N SER A 303 -48.87 -13.64 16.66
CA SER A 303 -49.61 -14.90 16.86
C SER A 303 -49.62 -15.44 18.30
N SER A 304 -49.22 -14.64 19.28
CA SER A 304 -49.34 -14.96 20.71
C SER A 304 -50.03 -13.84 21.50
N ALA A 305 -51.30 -13.57 21.15
CA ALA A 305 -52.25 -12.81 21.97
C ALA A 305 -53.42 -13.73 22.38
#